data_AF-A0A2E5VDS4-F1
#
_entry.id   AF-A0A2E5VDS4-F1
#
_cell.length_a   1.000
_cell.length_b   1.000
_cell.length_c   1.000
_cell.angle_alpha   90.00
_cell.angle_beta   90.00
_cell.angle_gamma   90.00
#
_symmetry.space_group_name_H-M   'P 1'
#
loop_
_entity.id
_entity.type
_entity.pdbx_description
1 polymer ?
#
loop_
_entity_poly.entity_id
_entity_poly.type
_entity_poly.pdbx_seq_one_letter_code
_entity_poly.pdbx_strand_id
1 'polypeptide(L)'
;MSCSNQKEVIGAKWVGDSDFMFVTENKMKMHYATQVSGKIAFVGGIYEVLKSNTTEVLEKLEVTQIEFETRSDGLKYCRLWGQVSNSKEESYLIAYGCEPVYSE
;
A
#
# COMPACT_ATOMS: atom_id res chain seq x y z
N MET A 1 22.11 29.00 2.69
CA MET A 1 20.91 28.33 2.14
C MET A 1 21.31 26.90 1.84
N SER A 2 20.78 25.93 2.59
CA SER A 2 21.09 24.52 2.40
C SER A 2 19.83 23.84 1.88
N CYS A 3 19.71 23.67 0.57
CA CYS A 3 18.79 22.69 0.00
C CYS A 3 19.42 21.33 0.25
N SER A 4 19.07 20.69 1.36
CA SER A 4 19.21 19.23 1.45
C SER A 4 18.40 18.66 0.30
N ASN A 5 19.04 17.99 -0.66
CA ASN A 5 18.36 17.14 -1.63
C ASN A 5 17.68 16.01 -0.83
N GLN A 6 16.51 16.28 -0.25
CA GLN A 6 15.65 15.26 0.32
C GLN A 6 15.14 14.45 -0.86
N LYS A 7 15.65 13.23 -0.99
CA LYS A 7 15.14 12.29 -1.99
C LYS A 7 13.65 12.10 -1.72
N GLU A 8 12.84 12.24 -2.75
CA GLU A 8 11.40 12.08 -2.65
C GLU A 8 11.08 10.59 -2.49
N VAL A 9 10.09 10.26 -1.65
CA VAL A 9 9.61 8.89 -1.53
C VAL A 9 8.68 8.61 -2.70
N ILE A 10 9.13 7.74 -3.61
CA ILE A 10 8.38 7.37 -4.82
C ILE A 10 7.64 6.03 -4.67
N GLY A 11 7.93 5.28 -3.60
CA GLY A 11 7.38 3.96 -3.41
C GLY A 11 7.65 3.36 -2.03
N ALA A 12 7.23 2.12 -1.88
CA ALA A 12 7.39 1.31 -0.69
C ALA A 12 7.68 -0.13 -1.06
N LYS A 13 8.56 -0.77 -0.30
CA LYS A 13 8.78 -2.21 -0.33
C LYS A 13 8.57 -2.78 1.07
N TRP A 14 8.11 -4.02 1.17
CA TRP A 14 7.84 -4.65 2.45
C TRP A 14 8.19 -6.14 2.44
N VAL A 15 8.39 -6.69 3.63
CA VAL A 15 8.77 -8.10 3.80
C VAL A 15 7.65 -8.92 4.43
N GLY A 16 6.87 -8.29 5.30
CA GLY A 16 5.80 -8.92 6.07
C GLY A 16 4.54 -9.18 5.25
N ASP A 17 3.48 -9.49 5.99
CA ASP A 17 2.15 -9.67 5.43
C ASP A 17 1.52 -8.32 5.07
N SER A 18 0.42 -8.41 4.32
CA SER A 18 -0.42 -7.27 4.02
C SER A 18 -1.89 -7.63 4.16
N ASP A 19 -2.69 -6.62 4.50
CA ASP A 19 -4.14 -6.70 4.53
C ASP A 19 -4.72 -5.52 3.76
N PHE A 20 -5.90 -5.70 3.17
CA PHE A 20 -6.52 -4.69 2.32
C PHE A 20 -7.84 -4.19 2.91
N MET A 21 -7.92 -2.90 3.17
CA MET A 21 -9.17 -2.22 3.52
C MET A 21 -9.83 -1.71 2.25
N PHE A 22 -10.91 -2.38 1.86
CA PHE A 22 -11.76 -1.96 0.75
C PHE A 22 -12.85 -1.01 1.26
N VAL A 23 -12.91 0.19 0.70
CA VAL A 23 -13.86 1.24 1.07
C VAL A 23 -14.62 1.71 -0.16
N THR A 24 -15.94 1.75 -0.06
CA THR A 24 -16.85 2.43 -0.98
C THR A 24 -17.87 3.25 -0.19
N GLU A 25 -18.65 4.09 -0.88
CA GLU A 25 -19.75 4.87 -0.28
C GLU A 25 -20.68 4.02 0.62
N ASN A 26 -20.87 2.74 0.26
CA ASN A 26 -21.84 1.85 0.88
C ASN A 26 -21.21 0.72 1.71
N LYS A 27 -19.88 0.53 1.66
CA LYS A 27 -19.25 -0.65 2.23
C LYS A 27 -17.81 -0.39 2.66
N MET A 28 -17.52 -0.73 3.91
CA MET A 28 -16.16 -0.90 4.40
C MET A 28 -15.93 -2.39 4.69
N LYS A 29 -14.89 -2.98 4.10
CA LYS A 29 -14.56 -4.40 4.28
C LYS A 29 -13.06 -4.61 4.37
N MET A 30 -12.64 -5.25 5.46
CA MET A 30 -11.28 -5.75 5.62
C MET A 30 -11.12 -7.09 4.90
N HIS A 31 -10.09 -7.21 4.08
CA HIS A 31 -9.59 -8.45 3.50
C HIS A 31 -8.25 -8.77 4.16
N TYR A 32 -8.23 -9.84 4.96
CA TYR A 32 -7.02 -10.29 5.64
C TYR A 32 -6.18 -11.20 4.74
N ALA A 33 -4.88 -11.23 4.98
CA ALA A 33 -3.90 -12.05 4.26
C ALA A 33 -4.02 -11.82 2.75
N THR A 34 -3.66 -10.62 2.32
CA THR A 34 -3.56 -10.24 0.91
C THR A 34 -2.11 -10.17 0.47
N GLN A 35 -1.88 -10.13 -0.84
CA GLN A 35 -0.57 -9.94 -1.42
C GLN A 35 -0.65 -9.08 -2.68
N VAL A 36 0.41 -8.31 -2.91
CA VAL A 36 0.71 -7.65 -4.18
C VAL A 36 1.98 -8.27 -4.73
N SER A 37 2.04 -8.46 -6.04
CA SER A 37 3.20 -9.04 -6.71
C SER A 37 4.49 -8.27 -6.37
N GLY A 38 5.53 -9.01 -5.99
CA GLY A 38 6.86 -8.44 -5.69
C GLY A 38 6.98 -7.70 -4.35
N LYS A 39 5.91 -7.56 -3.55
CA LYS A 39 5.89 -6.80 -2.29
C LYS A 39 6.54 -5.41 -2.39
N ILE A 40 6.27 -4.74 -3.51
CA ILE A 40 6.74 -3.39 -3.81
C ILE A 40 5.63 -2.65 -4.54
N ALA A 41 5.47 -1.37 -4.22
CA ALA A 41 4.53 -0.48 -4.87
C ALA A 41 5.11 0.92 -5.04
N PHE A 42 4.67 1.61 -6.09
CA PHE A 42 5.08 2.97 -6.43
C PHE A 42 3.84 3.85 -6.56
N VAL A 43 3.99 5.12 -6.22
CA VAL A 43 2.96 6.13 -6.45
C VAL A 43 2.69 6.24 -7.96
N GLY A 44 1.42 6.24 -8.36
CA GLY A 44 0.95 6.15 -9.75
C GLY A 44 0.93 4.74 -10.34
N GLY A 45 1.39 3.73 -9.60
CA GLY A 45 1.34 2.33 -10.04
C GLY A 45 -0.01 1.67 -9.77
N ILE A 46 -0.41 0.74 -10.64
CA ILE A 46 -1.63 -0.07 -10.49
C ILE A 46 -1.24 -1.48 -10.10
N TYR A 47 -1.80 -1.97 -8.99
CA TYR A 47 -1.45 -3.26 -8.40
C TYR A 47 -2.67 -4.13 -8.19
N GLU A 48 -2.58 -5.39 -8.62
CA GLU A 48 -3.58 -6.40 -8.29
C GLU A 48 -3.40 -6.84 -6.84
N VAL A 49 -4.43 -6.63 -6.02
CA VAL A 49 -4.52 -7.12 -4.65
C VAL A 49 -5.11 -8.52 -4.70
N LEU A 50 -4.28 -9.51 -4.41
CA LEU A 50 -4.65 -10.92 -4.45
C LEU A 50 -4.94 -11.43 -3.04
N LYS A 51 -5.81 -12.43 -2.92
CA LYS A 51 -5.87 -13.24 -1.69
C LYS A 51 -4.58 -14.07 -1.59
N SER A 52 -3.94 -14.05 -0.41
CA SER A 52 -2.63 -14.67 -0.19
C SER A 52 -2.63 -16.15 -0.55
N ASN A 53 -1.53 -16.61 -1.16
CA ASN A 53 -1.34 -17.98 -1.67
C ASN A 53 -2.38 -18.43 -2.71
N THR A 54 -3.06 -17.49 -3.36
CA THR A 54 -4.00 -17.79 -4.44
C THR A 54 -3.76 -16.88 -5.64
N THR A 55 -4.42 -17.18 -6.76
CA THR A 55 -4.50 -16.32 -7.95
C THR A 55 -5.80 -15.51 -7.98
N GLU A 56 -6.57 -15.50 -6.89
CA GLU A 56 -7.83 -14.77 -6.80
C GLU A 56 -7.55 -13.28 -6.63
N VAL A 57 -7.88 -12.48 -7.65
CA VAL A 57 -7.82 -11.02 -7.60
C VAL A 57 -9.03 -10.51 -6.83
N LEU A 58 -8.77 -9.82 -5.72
CA LEU A 58 -9.80 -9.17 -4.92
C LEU A 58 -10.15 -7.80 -5.50
N GLU A 59 -9.14 -7.04 -5.92
CA GLU A 59 -9.29 -5.69 -6.47
C GLU A 59 -8.00 -5.23 -7.19
N LYS A 60 -8.08 -4.13 -7.95
CA LYS A 60 -6.93 -3.37 -8.45
C LYS A 60 -6.83 -2.04 -7.72
N LEU A 61 -5.67 -1.75 -7.15
CA LEU A 61 -5.39 -0.53 -6.42
C LEU A 61 -4.42 0.35 -7.24
N GLU A 62 -4.88 1.52 -7.65
CA GLU A 62 -4.01 2.58 -8.17
C GLU A 62 -3.48 3.40 -7.00
N VAL A 63 -2.20 3.29 -6.70
CA VAL A 63 -1.59 3.90 -5.51
C VAL A 63 -1.42 5.40 -5.74
N THR A 64 -2.07 6.21 -4.91
CA THR A 64 -2.03 7.68 -4.96
C THR A 64 -1.10 8.27 -3.92
N GLN A 65 -0.94 7.60 -2.78
CA GLN A 65 -0.14 8.07 -1.66
C GLN A 65 0.38 6.89 -0.84
N ILE A 66 1.51 7.12 -0.16
CA ILE A 66 2.07 6.17 0.80
C ILE A 66 2.33 6.87 2.13
N GLU A 67 1.79 6.32 3.21
CA GLU A 67 2.08 6.74 4.56
C GLU A 67 2.95 5.71 5.26
N PHE A 68 3.98 6.17 5.98
CA PHE A 68 4.85 5.31 6.78
C PHE A 68 4.65 5.62 8.25
N GLU A 69 4.46 4.57 9.04
CA GLU A 69 4.23 4.69 10.47
C GLU A 69 4.99 3.61 11.23
N THR A 70 5.10 3.81 12.54
CA THR A 70 5.68 2.83 13.47
C THR A 70 4.66 2.60 14.57
N ARG A 71 4.25 1.34 14.73
CA ARG A 71 3.37 0.92 15.83
C ARG A 71 4.06 1.15 17.18
N SER A 72 3.28 1.16 18.26
CA SER A 72 3.79 1.29 19.63
C SER A 72 4.78 0.19 20.04
N ASP A 73 4.74 -0.97 19.39
CA ASP A 73 5.66 -2.09 19.57
C ASP A 73 6.96 -1.98 18.73
N GLY A 74 7.15 -0.88 18.00
CA GLY A 74 8.32 -0.64 17.16
C GLY A 74 8.23 -1.25 15.75
N LEU A 75 7.15 -1.96 15.43
CA LEU A 75 6.97 -2.53 14.09
C LEU A 75 6.61 -1.43 13.08
N LYS A 76 7.46 -1.28 12.07
CA LYS A 76 7.20 -0.37 10.93
C LYS A 76 6.14 -0.95 10.03
N TYR A 77 5.24 -0.10 9.54
CA TYR A 77 4.27 -0.44 8.52
C TYR A 77 4.06 0.75 7.57
N CYS A 78 3.47 0.47 6.43
CA CYS A 78 2.98 1.52 5.55
C CYS A 78 1.52 1.29 5.16
N ARG A 79 0.82 2.37 4.87
CA ARG A 79 -0.46 2.35 4.17
C ARG A 79 -0.24 2.82 2.74
N LEU A 80 -0.54 1.96 1.78
CA LEU A 80 -0.63 2.33 0.37
C LEU A 80 -2.07 2.75 0.12
N TRP A 81 -2.30 4.06 0.06
CA TRP A 81 -3.60 4.63 -0.27
C TRP A 81 -3.79 4.65 -1.78
N GLY A 82 -5.02 4.44 -2.22
CA GLY A 82 -5.30 4.41 -3.64
C GLY A 82 -6.77 4.27 -4.00
N GLN A 83 -7.02 4.46 -5.29
CA GLN A 83 -8.34 4.27 -5.88
C GLN A 83 -8.50 2.82 -6.35
N VAL A 84 -9.72 2.33 -6.22
CA VAL A 84 -10.11 0.99 -6.68
C VAL A 84 -11.04 1.10 -7.88
N SER A 85 -11.06 0.08 -8.73
CA SER A 85 -11.67 0.13 -10.07
C SER A 85 -13.11 0.66 -10.14
N ASN A 86 -13.89 0.51 -9.05
CA ASN A 86 -15.32 0.81 -9.00
C ASN A 86 -15.72 1.87 -7.95
N SER A 87 -14.76 2.62 -7.39
CA SER A 87 -15.05 3.59 -6.32
C SER A 87 -14.13 4.82 -6.42
N LYS A 88 -14.68 5.98 -6.05
CA LYS A 88 -13.92 7.22 -5.90
C LYS A 88 -13.38 7.39 -4.47
N GLU A 89 -13.74 6.48 -3.58
CA GLU A 89 -13.31 6.46 -2.20
C GLU A 89 -11.93 5.82 -2.10
N GLU A 90 -11.09 6.37 -1.20
CA GLU A 90 -9.78 5.81 -0.97
C GLU A 90 -9.87 4.50 -0.17
N SER A 91 -9.34 3.44 -0.79
CA SER A 91 -9.02 2.18 -0.13
C SER A 91 -7.54 2.16 0.19
N TYR A 92 -7.11 1.21 1.04
CA TYR A 92 -5.69 1.10 1.33
C TYR A 92 -5.22 -0.31 1.63
N LEU A 93 -3.98 -0.58 1.24
CA LEU A 93 -3.23 -1.76 1.66
C LEU A 93 -2.39 -1.39 2.90
N ILE A 94 -2.55 -2.11 4.00
CA ILE A 94 -1.61 -2.07 5.11
C ILE A 94 -0.54 -3.13 4.84
N ALA A 95 0.74 -2.76 4.89
CA ALA A 95 1.85 -3.68 4.72
C ALA A 95 2.87 -3.54 5.86
N TYR A 96 3.31 -4.68 6.41
CA TYR A 96 4.21 -4.74 7.57
C TYR A 96 5.68 -4.92 7.19
N GLY A 97 6.57 -4.35 8.00
CA GLY A 97 8.01 -4.36 7.73
C GLY A 97 8.34 -3.52 6.49
N CYS A 98 7.72 -2.34 6.40
CA CYS A 98 7.77 -1.50 5.21
C CYS A 98 8.95 -0.51 5.26
N GLU A 99 9.57 -0.27 4.09
CA GLU A 99 10.66 0.67 3.89
C GLU A 99 10.36 1.57 2.67
N PRO A 100 10.67 2.88 2.75
CA PRO A 100 10.51 3.79 1.63
C PRO A 100 11.49 3.48 0.49
N VAL A 101 11.00 3.62 -0.73
CA VAL A 101 11.80 3.65 -1.95
C VAL A 101 11.91 5.11 -2.40
N TYR A 102 13.14 5.57 -2.58
CA TYR A 102 13.45 6.96 -2.86
C TYR A 102 13.78 7.17 -4.34
N SER A 103 13.51 8.36 -4.86
CA SER A 103 14.02 8.81 -6.15
C SER A 103 15.55 8.75 -6.18
N GLU A 104 16.12 8.42 -7.35
CA GLU A 104 17.57 8.45 -7.57
C GLU A 104 18.15 9.85 -7.37
#